data_AF-K9KFB6-F1
#
_entry.id   AF-K9KFB6-F1
#
_cell.length_a   1.000
_cell.length_b   1.000
_cell.length_c   1.000
_cell.angle_alpha   90.00
_cell.angle_beta   90.00
_cell.angle_gamma   90.00
#
_symmetry.space_group_name_H-M   'P 1'
#
loop_
_entity.id
_entity.type
_entity.pdbx_description
1 polymer ?
#
loop_
_entity_poly.entity_id
_entity_poly.type
_entity_poly.pdbx_seq_one_letter_code
_entity_poly.pdbx_strand_id
1 'polypeptide(L)'
;MVKINQNLHRLQVAWRDAQQSSSPAADNLREQFERLMTIYLSTKTAMTEPQMLQNCLNLQVSMAVLLVQLAIGNEGSQPIELTFPLPDGYSSLAYVPEFFADNLGDFLIFLRRFADDILETSADSLEHVLNFITIFTGSIERMKNPHLRAKLAEVLEAVMPHLDQTPNPLVSSVFHRKRVFCNFPYAPHLAEALIKVFVDIEFTGDPHQFEQKFNYRRPMYPILRYMWGTDTYRESIKDLADYASKNLEAMNPPLFLRFLNLLMNDAIFLLDEAIQYLSKIKIQQIEKDRGEWDSLTPEARREKEAGLQMFGQLARFHNIMSNETIGTLAFLTSEIKSLFVHPFLAERIISMLNYFLQHLVGPKMGALKVKDFSEFDFKPQQLVSDICTIYLNLGDEENFCATVPKDGRSYSPTLFAQTVRVLKKINKPGNMIVAFSSLAERI
;
A
#
# COMPACT_ATOMS: atom_id res chain seq x y z
N MET A 1 -1.93 22.83 6.65
CA MET A 1 -3.16 22.10 7.06
C MET A 1 -2.89 20.79 7.80
N VAL A 2 -2.22 19.79 7.21
CA VAL A 2 -2.03 18.46 7.85
C VAL A 2 -1.35 18.54 9.24
N LYS A 3 -0.24 19.27 9.37
CA LYS A 3 0.46 19.48 10.65
C LYS A 3 -0.43 20.13 11.71
N ILE A 4 -1.28 21.09 11.31
CA ILE A 4 -2.23 21.76 12.21
C ILE A 4 -3.27 20.75 12.73
N ASN A 5 -3.80 19.90 11.84
CA ASN A 5 -4.76 18.85 12.22
C ASN A 5 -4.14 17.81 13.19
N GLN A 6 -2.89 17.39 12.94
CA GLN A 6 -2.18 16.49 13.86
C GLN A 6 -1.96 17.12 15.23
N ASN A 7 -1.56 18.39 15.28
CA ASN A 7 -1.39 19.12 16.53
C ASN A 7 -2.71 19.31 17.28
N LEU A 8 -3.81 19.56 16.55
CA LEU A 8 -5.15 19.61 17.14
C LEU A 8 -5.51 18.29 17.81
N HIS A 9 -5.25 17.16 17.16
CA HIS A 9 -5.53 15.85 17.75
C HIS A 9 -4.68 15.60 19.02
N ARG A 10 -3.39 15.94 18.99
CA ARG A 10 -2.50 15.82 20.17
C ARG A 10 -2.99 16.70 21.33
N LEU A 11 -3.34 17.95 21.05
CA LEU A 11 -3.88 18.87 22.06
C LEU A 11 -5.22 18.39 22.60
N GLN A 12 -6.08 17.82 21.77
CA GLN A 12 -7.37 17.27 22.20
C GLN A 12 -7.20 16.11 23.18
N VAL A 13 -6.24 15.20 22.93
CA VAL A 13 -5.93 14.10 23.85
C VAL A 13 -5.36 14.65 25.16
N ALA A 14 -4.34 15.50 25.09
CA ALA A 14 -3.72 16.10 26.28
C ALA A 14 -4.73 16.88 27.13
N TRP A 15 -5.65 17.61 26.49
CA TRP A 15 -6.71 18.34 27.18
C TRP A 15 -7.69 17.39 27.90
N ARG A 16 -8.12 16.31 27.24
CA ARG A 16 -8.99 15.30 27.86
C ARG A 16 -8.34 14.64 29.08
N ASP A 17 -7.07 14.31 28.98
CA ASP A 17 -6.32 13.68 30.08
C ASP A 17 -6.14 14.65 31.26
N ALA A 18 -5.83 15.93 30.96
CA ALA A 18 -5.75 16.99 31.97
C ALA A 18 -7.11 17.23 32.66
N GLN A 19 -8.21 17.13 31.91
CA GLN A 19 -9.56 17.27 32.45
C GLN A 19 -9.94 16.09 33.36
N GLN A 20 -9.58 14.86 32.98
CA GLN A 20 -9.83 13.66 33.80
C GLN A 20 -9.01 13.64 35.10
N SER A 21 -7.81 14.22 35.07
CA SER A 21 -6.92 14.34 36.23
C SER A 21 -7.17 15.58 37.09
N SER A 22 -8.20 16.39 36.78
CA SER A 22 -8.49 17.68 37.45
C SER A 22 -7.26 18.61 37.51
N SER A 23 -6.43 18.57 36.47
CA SER A 23 -5.21 19.36 36.38
C SER A 23 -5.51 20.84 36.11
N PRO A 24 -4.86 21.79 36.80
CA PRO A 24 -5.02 23.22 36.53
C PRO A 24 -4.53 23.63 35.13
N ALA A 25 -3.79 22.76 34.43
CA ALA A 25 -3.37 22.99 33.05
C ALA A 25 -4.50 22.81 32.02
N ALA A 26 -5.66 22.24 32.42
CA ALA A 26 -6.75 21.93 31.51
C ALA A 26 -7.31 23.18 30.81
N ASP A 27 -7.45 24.29 31.51
CA ASP A 27 -7.98 25.54 30.93
C ASP A 27 -7.03 26.16 29.89
N ASN A 28 -5.72 26.16 30.17
CA ASN A 28 -4.71 26.62 29.22
C ASN A 28 -4.65 25.72 27.96
N LEU A 29 -4.73 24.39 28.13
CA LEU A 29 -4.79 23.46 27.00
C LEU A 29 -6.05 23.66 26.15
N ARG A 30 -7.19 23.96 26.80
CA ARG A 30 -8.44 24.30 26.12
C ARG A 30 -8.30 25.57 25.29
N GLU A 31 -7.75 26.65 25.85
CA GLU A 31 -7.54 27.91 25.13
C GLU A 31 -6.61 27.72 23.91
N GLN A 32 -5.51 26.98 24.08
CA GLN A 32 -4.61 26.63 22.98
C GLN A 32 -5.32 25.82 21.89
N PHE A 33 -6.16 24.87 22.27
CA PHE A 33 -6.97 24.08 21.35
C PHE A 33 -7.97 24.96 20.58
N GLU A 34 -8.72 25.83 21.26
CA GLU A 34 -9.68 26.75 20.65
C GLU A 34 -8.99 27.71 19.66
N ARG A 35 -7.83 28.26 20.04
CA ARG A 35 -7.01 29.11 19.16
C ARG A 35 -6.55 28.36 17.92
N LEU A 36 -6.01 27.16 18.08
CA LEU A 36 -5.54 26.36 16.96
C LEU A 36 -6.70 25.91 16.06
N MET A 37 -7.87 25.63 16.64
CA MET A 37 -9.08 25.27 15.89
C MET A 37 -9.55 26.44 15.03
N THR A 38 -9.53 27.66 15.57
CA THR A 38 -9.85 28.89 14.83
C THR A 38 -8.91 29.08 13.64
N ILE A 39 -7.61 28.87 13.83
CA ILE A 39 -6.62 28.92 12.75
C ILE A 39 -6.89 27.83 11.71
N TYR A 40 -7.18 26.61 12.14
CA TYR A 40 -7.46 25.49 11.25
C TYR A 40 -8.69 25.73 10.38
N LEU A 41 -9.81 26.14 10.99
CA LEU A 41 -11.07 26.36 10.28
C LEU A 41 -10.98 27.56 9.33
N SER A 42 -10.39 28.68 9.76
CA SER A 42 -10.21 29.85 8.89
C SER A 42 -9.29 29.55 7.71
N THR A 43 -8.17 28.85 7.96
CA THR A 43 -7.26 28.40 6.89
C THR A 43 -7.95 27.41 5.96
N LYS A 44 -8.73 26.46 6.49
CA LYS A 44 -9.48 25.49 5.67
C LYS A 44 -10.42 26.23 4.72
N THR A 45 -11.26 27.11 5.25
CA THR A 45 -12.23 27.88 4.45
C THR A 45 -11.55 28.69 3.35
N ALA A 46 -10.46 29.39 3.67
CA ALA A 46 -9.72 30.17 2.67
C ALA A 46 -9.07 29.29 1.60
N MET A 47 -8.49 28.14 2.00
CA MET A 47 -7.81 27.23 1.08
C MET A 47 -8.77 26.38 0.24
N THR A 48 -10.01 26.18 0.68
CA THR A 48 -11.01 25.35 0.00
C THR A 48 -12.11 26.16 -0.68
N GLU A 49 -11.84 27.43 -1.00
CA GLU A 49 -12.75 28.24 -1.80
C GLU A 49 -12.86 27.62 -3.21
N PRO A 50 -14.07 27.23 -3.68
CA PRO A 50 -14.22 26.44 -4.90
C PRO A 50 -13.64 27.09 -6.16
N GLN A 51 -13.84 28.40 -6.35
CA GLN A 51 -13.37 29.09 -7.57
C GLN A 51 -11.84 29.14 -7.63
N MET A 52 -11.19 29.43 -6.51
CA MET A 52 -9.75 29.41 -6.37
C MET A 52 -9.21 28.00 -6.62
N LEU A 53 -9.81 26.97 -6.03
CA LEU A 53 -9.38 25.59 -6.26
C LEU A 53 -9.53 25.16 -7.72
N GLN A 54 -10.61 25.56 -8.39
CA GLN A 54 -10.77 25.30 -9.83
C GLN A 54 -9.68 26.00 -10.66
N ASN A 55 -9.36 27.25 -10.35
CA ASN A 55 -8.29 27.98 -11.02
C ASN A 55 -6.92 27.32 -10.78
N CYS A 56 -6.64 26.89 -9.55
CA CYS A 56 -5.44 26.14 -9.22
C CYS A 56 -5.37 24.82 -9.97
N LEU A 57 -6.48 24.08 -10.06
CA LEU A 57 -6.54 22.82 -10.82
C LEU A 57 -6.23 23.06 -12.30
N ASN A 58 -6.87 24.05 -12.93
CA ASN A 58 -6.61 24.40 -14.33
C ASN A 58 -5.13 24.75 -14.56
N LEU A 59 -4.50 25.47 -13.63
CA LEU A 59 -3.07 25.79 -13.69
C LEU A 59 -2.20 24.52 -13.58
N GLN A 60 -2.48 23.64 -12.61
CA GLN A 60 -1.71 22.39 -12.44
C GLN A 60 -1.89 21.45 -13.64
N VAL A 61 -3.10 21.32 -14.17
CA VAL A 61 -3.38 20.51 -15.35
C VAL A 61 -2.68 21.07 -16.58
N SER A 62 -2.68 22.39 -16.78
CA SER A 62 -1.94 23.05 -17.85
C SER A 62 -0.44 22.78 -17.75
N MET A 63 0.10 22.79 -16.51
CA MET A 63 1.49 22.41 -16.26
C MET A 63 1.75 20.94 -16.59
N ALA A 64 0.85 20.03 -16.22
CA ALA A 64 0.93 18.61 -16.56
C ALA A 64 1.02 18.41 -18.08
N VAL A 65 0.13 19.07 -18.83
CA VAL A 65 0.12 19.04 -20.29
C VAL A 65 1.44 19.57 -20.85
N LEU A 66 1.93 20.72 -20.38
CA LEU A 66 3.20 21.28 -20.83
C LEU A 66 4.37 20.32 -20.58
N LEU A 67 4.46 19.73 -19.39
CA LEU A 67 5.50 18.76 -19.05
C LEU A 67 5.42 17.51 -19.93
N VAL A 68 4.22 17.01 -20.22
CA VAL A 68 4.00 15.91 -21.16
C VAL A 68 4.48 16.28 -22.57
N GLN A 69 4.14 17.48 -23.06
CA GLN A 69 4.56 17.95 -24.38
C GLN A 69 6.09 18.08 -24.48
N LEU A 70 6.75 18.62 -23.46
CA LEU A 70 8.21 18.67 -23.40
C LEU A 70 8.83 17.27 -23.32
N ALA A 71 8.18 16.33 -22.62
CA ALA A 71 8.61 14.95 -22.56
C ALA A 71 8.61 14.31 -23.96
N ILE A 72 7.55 14.48 -24.74
CA ILE A 72 7.46 13.91 -26.09
C ILE A 72 8.26 14.70 -27.15
N GLY A 73 9.04 15.70 -26.74
CA GLY A 73 9.91 16.46 -27.64
C GLY A 73 9.17 17.50 -28.50
N ASN A 74 8.00 17.96 -28.06
CA ASN A 74 7.28 19.01 -28.78
C ASN A 74 7.98 20.37 -28.58
N GLU A 75 8.48 20.94 -29.67
CA GLU A 75 9.06 22.30 -29.73
C GLU A 75 8.06 23.35 -30.26
N GLY A 76 6.89 22.91 -30.74
CA GLY A 76 5.85 23.75 -31.31
C GLY A 76 4.90 24.34 -30.27
N SER A 77 4.08 25.30 -30.70
CA SER A 77 3.04 25.92 -29.87
C SER A 77 1.73 25.12 -29.79
N GLN A 78 1.55 24.15 -30.68
CA GLN A 78 0.35 23.31 -30.74
C GLN A 78 0.61 21.97 -30.05
N PRO A 79 -0.31 21.46 -29.21
CA PRO A 79 -0.17 20.14 -28.59
C PRO A 79 -0.12 19.03 -29.65
N ILE A 80 0.85 18.12 -29.49
CA ILE A 80 0.95 16.88 -30.26
C ILE A 80 0.22 15.77 -29.52
N GLU A 81 -0.43 14.88 -30.27
CA GLU A 81 -1.08 13.69 -29.73
C GLU A 81 -0.05 12.76 -29.07
N LEU A 82 -0.36 12.31 -27.86
CA LEU A 82 0.48 11.37 -27.13
C LEU A 82 0.44 10.01 -27.82
N THR A 83 1.58 9.41 -28.11
CA THR A 83 1.67 8.06 -28.67
C THR A 83 2.81 7.29 -27.99
N PHE A 84 2.70 5.96 -27.95
CA PHE A 84 3.73 5.07 -27.41
C PHE A 84 4.26 4.14 -28.52
N PRO A 85 5.56 3.74 -28.48
CA PRO A 85 6.57 4.12 -27.50
C PRO A 85 6.95 5.60 -27.60
N LEU A 86 7.35 6.19 -26.46
CA LEU A 86 7.78 7.59 -26.43
C LEU A 86 9.11 7.76 -27.17
N PRO A 87 9.36 8.90 -27.82
CA PRO A 87 10.61 9.14 -28.53
C PRO A 87 11.81 9.21 -27.57
N ASP A 88 12.93 8.66 -28.02
CA ASP A 88 14.25 8.80 -27.40
C ASP A 88 14.84 10.17 -27.74
N GLY A 89 15.42 10.88 -26.77
CA GLY A 89 16.07 12.15 -27.04
C GLY A 89 16.26 13.05 -25.81
N TYR A 90 17.18 14.01 -25.93
CA TYR A 90 17.46 15.03 -24.92
C TYR A 90 16.27 15.98 -24.78
N SER A 91 15.31 15.58 -23.96
CA SER A 91 14.16 16.40 -23.65
C SER A 91 14.58 17.69 -22.96
N SER A 92 13.97 18.81 -23.37
CA SER A 92 14.10 20.10 -22.70
C SER A 92 13.71 20.05 -21.21
N LEU A 93 13.10 18.96 -20.75
CA LEU A 93 12.86 18.64 -19.34
C LEU A 93 14.12 18.77 -18.46
N ALA A 94 15.32 18.56 -19.01
CA ALA A 94 16.57 18.75 -18.25
C ALA A 94 16.74 20.18 -17.68
N TYR A 95 16.06 21.17 -18.28
CA TYR A 95 16.07 22.57 -17.84
C TYR A 95 14.84 22.94 -17.01
N VAL A 96 13.91 22.00 -16.81
CA VAL A 96 12.66 22.25 -16.10
C VAL A 96 12.84 21.91 -14.62
N PRO A 97 12.60 22.86 -13.70
CA PRO A 97 12.64 22.59 -12.27
C PRO A 97 11.62 21.54 -11.82
N GLU A 98 12.08 20.59 -11.00
CA GLU A 98 11.23 19.49 -10.49
C GLU A 98 10.04 19.97 -9.64
N PHE A 99 10.10 21.18 -9.06
CA PHE A 99 9.01 21.71 -8.25
C PHE A 99 7.70 21.87 -9.02
N PHE A 100 7.73 21.98 -10.35
CA PHE A 100 6.51 22.02 -11.16
C PHE A 100 5.71 20.73 -11.05
N ALA A 101 6.41 19.59 -11.09
CA ALA A 101 5.81 18.28 -10.85
C ALA A 101 5.47 18.06 -9.36
N ASP A 102 6.33 18.54 -8.46
CA ASP A 102 6.12 18.41 -7.01
C ASP A 102 4.87 19.15 -6.52
N ASN A 103 4.67 20.39 -7.00
CA ASN A 103 3.51 21.23 -6.69
C ASN A 103 2.20 20.62 -7.20
N LEU A 104 2.21 20.07 -8.42
CA LEU A 104 1.08 19.34 -8.97
C LEU A 104 0.68 18.18 -8.05
N GLY A 105 1.68 17.41 -7.61
CA GLY A 105 1.45 16.28 -6.72
C GLY A 105 0.89 16.69 -5.36
N ASP A 106 1.48 17.70 -4.71
CA ASP A 106 0.99 18.22 -3.43
C ASP A 106 -0.44 18.74 -3.53
N PHE A 107 -0.77 19.41 -4.63
CA PHE A 107 -2.09 19.95 -4.86
C PHE A 107 -3.15 18.85 -5.02
N LEU A 108 -2.88 17.82 -5.82
CA LEU A 108 -3.83 16.71 -6.01
C LEU A 108 -4.02 15.88 -4.74
N ILE A 109 -2.94 15.63 -3.98
CA ILE A 109 -3.01 14.98 -2.67
C ILE A 109 -3.80 15.85 -1.67
N PHE A 110 -3.63 17.17 -1.74
CA PHE A 110 -4.42 18.11 -0.94
C PHE A 110 -5.91 18.04 -1.30
N LEU A 111 -6.27 18.05 -2.59
CA LEU A 111 -7.66 17.93 -3.04
C LEU A 111 -8.29 16.65 -2.50
N ARG A 112 -7.62 15.50 -2.63
CA ARG A 112 -8.12 14.24 -2.08
C ARG A 112 -8.47 14.31 -0.59
N ARG A 113 -7.68 15.04 0.20
CA ARG A 113 -7.85 15.13 1.66
C ARG A 113 -8.87 16.17 2.10
N PHE A 114 -9.05 17.25 1.34
CA PHE A 114 -9.79 18.43 1.81
C PHE A 114 -10.90 18.91 0.86
N ALA A 115 -10.92 18.46 -0.39
CA ALA A 115 -11.85 18.89 -1.45
C ALA A 115 -12.03 17.82 -2.55
N ASP A 116 -12.34 16.56 -2.16
CA ASP A 116 -12.44 15.42 -3.09
C ASP A 116 -13.50 15.64 -4.19
N ASP A 117 -14.54 16.43 -3.90
CA ASP A 117 -15.61 16.75 -4.85
C ASP A 117 -15.08 17.43 -6.13
N ILE A 118 -14.01 18.23 -6.02
CA ILE A 118 -13.41 18.91 -7.18
C ILE A 118 -12.74 17.91 -8.13
N LEU A 119 -12.16 16.84 -7.59
CA LEU A 119 -11.58 15.78 -8.42
C LEU A 119 -12.66 15.05 -9.23
N GLU A 120 -13.88 14.93 -8.70
CA GLU A 120 -14.97 14.29 -9.44
C GLU A 120 -15.62 15.14 -10.50
N THR A 121 -15.74 16.46 -10.27
CA THR A 121 -16.33 17.35 -11.28
C THR A 121 -15.39 17.64 -12.44
N SER A 122 -14.12 17.21 -12.38
CA SER A 122 -13.06 17.61 -13.31
C SER A 122 -12.57 16.46 -14.21
N ALA A 123 -13.50 15.69 -14.78
CA ALA A 123 -13.18 14.49 -15.57
C ALA A 123 -12.18 14.74 -16.72
N ASP A 124 -12.35 15.82 -17.49
CA ASP A 124 -11.50 16.14 -18.64
C ASP A 124 -10.06 16.48 -18.21
N SER A 125 -9.91 17.08 -17.03
CA SER A 125 -8.62 17.40 -16.44
C SER A 125 -7.86 16.14 -15.99
N LEU A 126 -8.59 15.11 -15.56
CA LEU A 126 -8.02 13.91 -14.98
C LEU A 126 -7.24 13.09 -16.02
N GLU A 127 -7.70 13.04 -17.28
CA GLU A 127 -6.98 12.33 -18.34
C GLU A 127 -5.57 12.91 -18.55
N HIS A 128 -5.43 14.23 -18.53
CA HIS A 128 -4.12 14.90 -18.63
C HIS A 128 -3.21 14.57 -17.44
N VAL A 129 -3.78 14.45 -16.23
CA VAL A 129 -3.05 14.02 -15.04
C VAL A 129 -2.59 12.56 -15.19
N LEU A 130 -3.43 11.66 -15.72
CA LEU A 130 -3.06 10.27 -15.98
C LEU A 130 -1.97 10.15 -17.04
N ASN A 131 -2.01 10.95 -18.11
CA ASN A 131 -0.94 11.03 -19.10
C ASN A 131 0.39 11.44 -18.46
N PHE A 132 0.36 12.48 -17.62
CA PHE A 132 1.53 12.91 -16.86
C PHE A 132 2.08 11.79 -15.95
N ILE A 133 1.23 11.16 -15.14
CA ILE A 133 1.65 10.05 -14.26
C ILE A 133 2.24 8.90 -15.07
N THR A 134 1.60 8.50 -16.17
CA THR A 134 2.05 7.39 -17.04
C THR A 134 3.46 7.62 -17.57
N ILE A 135 3.78 8.83 -18.02
CA ILE A 135 5.06 9.16 -18.64
C ILE A 135 6.20 9.29 -17.62
N PHE A 136 5.93 9.91 -16.48
CA PHE A 136 6.98 10.28 -15.53
C PHE A 136 7.23 9.25 -14.44
N THR A 137 6.21 8.50 -14.01
CA THR A 137 6.32 7.58 -12.85
C THR A 137 7.33 6.46 -13.08
N GLY A 138 7.28 5.82 -14.25
CA GLY A 138 8.18 4.72 -14.61
C GLY A 138 9.46 5.14 -15.34
N SER A 139 9.72 6.43 -15.57
CA SER A 139 10.82 6.86 -16.44
C SER A 139 11.91 7.61 -15.68
N ILE A 140 13.05 6.94 -15.44
CA ILE A 140 14.26 7.55 -14.88
C ILE A 140 14.82 8.64 -15.80
N GLU A 141 14.67 8.47 -17.10
CA GLU A 141 15.15 9.43 -18.10
C GLU A 141 14.39 10.74 -18.05
N ARG A 142 13.07 10.69 -17.77
CA ARG A 142 12.19 11.86 -17.72
C ARG A 142 12.05 12.47 -16.33
N MET A 143 12.20 11.64 -15.29
CA MET A 143 12.18 12.06 -13.89
C MET A 143 13.26 11.31 -13.12
N LYS A 144 14.44 11.93 -12.98
CA LYS A 144 15.57 11.29 -12.28
C LYS A 144 15.29 11.08 -10.79
N ASN A 145 14.60 12.03 -10.16
CA ASN A 145 14.32 11.98 -8.73
C ASN A 145 13.37 10.82 -8.37
N PRO A 146 13.86 9.79 -7.65
CA PRO A 146 13.06 8.62 -7.30
C PRO A 146 11.98 8.94 -6.27
N HIS A 147 12.19 9.91 -5.39
CA HIS A 147 11.20 10.32 -4.40
C HIS A 147 10.00 11.01 -5.07
N LEU A 148 10.26 11.81 -6.10
CA LEU A 148 9.20 12.45 -6.88
C LEU A 148 8.43 11.41 -7.71
N ARG A 149 9.11 10.45 -8.35
CA ARG A 149 8.44 9.31 -9.00
C ARG A 149 7.58 8.51 -8.04
N ALA A 150 8.06 8.25 -6.83
CA ALA A 150 7.29 7.58 -5.79
C ALA A 150 6.07 8.42 -5.33
N LYS A 151 6.24 9.75 -5.21
CA LYS A 151 5.13 10.67 -4.93
C LYS A 151 4.06 10.60 -6.02
N LEU A 152 4.42 10.41 -7.30
CA LEU A 152 3.43 10.24 -8.37
C LEU A 152 2.56 9.00 -8.20
N ALA A 153 3.05 7.95 -7.51
CA ALA A 153 2.19 6.83 -7.12
C ALA A 153 1.19 7.22 -6.01
N GLU A 154 1.58 8.07 -5.05
CA GLU A 154 0.62 8.66 -4.09
C GLU A 154 -0.39 9.56 -4.80
N VAL A 155 0.03 10.32 -5.82
CA VAL A 155 -0.88 11.12 -6.64
C VAL A 155 -1.87 10.23 -7.39
N LEU A 156 -1.41 9.11 -7.97
CA LEU A 156 -2.28 8.15 -8.64
C LEU A 156 -3.31 7.55 -7.68
N GLU A 157 -2.89 7.21 -6.45
CA GLU A 157 -3.81 6.75 -5.40
C GLU A 157 -4.80 7.84 -5.00
N ALA A 158 -4.38 9.10 -4.97
CA ALA A 158 -5.24 10.21 -4.62
C ALA A 158 -6.33 10.50 -5.66
N VAL A 159 -6.04 10.25 -6.95
CA VAL A 159 -6.97 10.55 -8.05
C VAL A 159 -7.76 9.35 -8.57
N MET A 160 -7.41 8.13 -8.15
CA MET A 160 -8.15 6.92 -8.54
C MET A 160 -9.54 6.82 -7.88
N PRO A 161 -10.48 6.06 -8.46
CA PRO A 161 -11.77 5.81 -7.83
C PRO A 161 -11.61 4.94 -6.57
N HIS A 162 -12.17 5.37 -5.44
CA HIS A 162 -12.15 4.60 -4.19
C HIS A 162 -13.50 3.89 -3.99
N LEU A 163 -13.52 2.56 -4.15
CA LEU A 163 -14.73 1.74 -4.14
C LEU A 163 -15.33 1.53 -2.73
N ASP A 164 -14.54 1.71 -1.68
CA ASP A 164 -14.94 1.39 -0.28
C ASP A 164 -15.60 2.55 0.47
N GLN A 165 -15.80 3.70 -0.18
CA GLN A 165 -16.53 4.80 0.45
C GLN A 165 -18.02 4.54 0.33
N THR A 166 -18.72 4.46 1.47
CA THR A 166 -20.18 4.32 1.53
C THR A 166 -20.79 5.33 0.56
N PRO A 167 -21.50 4.90 -0.50
CA PRO A 167 -21.99 5.81 -1.50
C PRO A 167 -22.93 6.79 -0.79
N ASN A 168 -22.54 8.05 -0.72
CA ASN A 168 -23.44 9.09 -0.26
C ASN A 168 -24.53 9.20 -1.34
N PRO A 169 -25.80 8.86 -1.04
CA PRO A 169 -26.85 8.74 -2.05
C PRO A 169 -27.16 10.05 -2.78
N LEU A 170 -26.64 11.19 -2.30
CA LEU A 170 -26.74 12.50 -2.93
C LEU A 170 -25.65 12.78 -3.98
N VAL A 171 -24.62 11.95 -4.07
CA VAL A 171 -23.47 12.21 -4.95
C VAL A 171 -23.33 11.08 -5.97
N SER A 172 -23.92 11.29 -7.14
CA SER A 172 -23.66 10.55 -8.38
C SER A 172 -22.23 10.75 -8.90
N SER A 173 -21.30 11.19 -8.06
CA SER A 173 -19.97 11.65 -8.48
C SER A 173 -19.03 10.51 -8.83
N VAL A 174 -19.13 9.34 -8.19
CA VAL A 174 -18.21 8.20 -8.37
C VAL A 174 -18.10 7.70 -9.83
N PHE A 175 -19.02 8.10 -10.71
CA PHE A 175 -19.02 7.69 -12.10
C PHE A 175 -18.00 8.40 -12.98
N HIS A 176 -17.59 9.64 -12.67
CA HIS A 176 -16.73 10.41 -13.58
C HIS A 176 -15.28 9.93 -13.54
N ARG A 177 -14.64 9.88 -12.36
CA ARG A 177 -13.31 9.28 -12.19
C ARG A 177 -13.29 7.85 -12.72
N LYS A 178 -14.26 7.02 -12.34
CA LYS A 178 -14.33 5.62 -12.78
C LYS A 178 -14.40 5.51 -14.30
N ARG A 179 -15.21 6.34 -14.97
CA ARG A 179 -15.30 6.39 -16.43
C ARG A 179 -13.97 6.74 -17.08
N VAL A 180 -13.25 7.75 -16.56
CA VAL A 180 -11.94 8.17 -17.09
C VAL A 180 -10.93 7.03 -16.97
N PHE A 181 -10.83 6.38 -15.82
CA PHE A 181 -9.91 5.26 -15.62
C PHE A 181 -10.26 4.04 -16.49
N CYS A 182 -11.53 3.64 -16.56
CA CYS A 182 -11.94 2.50 -17.39
C CYS A 182 -11.70 2.73 -18.89
N ASN A 183 -11.78 3.99 -19.36
CA ASN A 183 -11.61 4.35 -20.76
C ASN A 183 -10.23 4.95 -21.07
N PHE A 184 -9.28 4.91 -20.13
CA PHE A 184 -7.99 5.54 -20.31
C PHE A 184 -7.18 4.82 -21.42
N PRO A 185 -6.85 5.50 -22.53
CA PRO A 185 -6.23 4.84 -23.70
C PRO A 185 -4.89 4.17 -23.39
N TYR A 186 -4.15 4.72 -22.43
CA TYR A 186 -2.83 4.24 -22.04
C TYR A 186 -2.83 3.42 -20.74
N ALA A 187 -3.97 2.80 -20.41
CA ALA A 187 -4.11 1.92 -19.25
C ALA A 187 -2.98 0.86 -19.14
N PRO A 188 -2.56 0.17 -20.23
CA PRO A 188 -1.43 -0.75 -20.17
C PRO A 188 -0.12 -0.08 -19.72
N HIS A 189 0.21 1.06 -20.30
CA HIS A 189 1.43 1.80 -19.96
C HIS A 189 1.41 2.34 -18.52
N LEU A 190 0.24 2.70 -18.01
CA LEU A 190 0.09 3.14 -16.62
C LEU A 190 0.29 1.98 -15.62
N ALA A 191 -0.20 0.78 -15.95
CA ALA A 191 0.06 -0.43 -15.16
C ALA A 191 1.56 -0.79 -15.15
N GLU A 192 2.20 -0.76 -16.32
CA GLU A 192 3.64 -0.98 -16.43
C GLU A 192 4.44 0.07 -15.64
N ALA A 193 4.08 1.36 -15.75
CA ALA A 193 4.74 2.44 -15.04
C ALA A 193 4.66 2.26 -13.51
N LEU A 194 3.52 1.78 -13.00
CA LEU A 194 3.34 1.46 -11.57
C LEU A 194 4.27 0.32 -11.12
N ILE A 195 4.33 -0.77 -11.89
CA ILE A 195 5.21 -1.91 -11.59
C ILE A 195 6.68 -1.49 -11.68
N LYS A 196 7.02 -0.66 -12.66
CA LYS A 196 8.38 -0.13 -12.84
C LYS A 196 8.82 0.74 -11.66
N VAL A 197 7.98 1.68 -11.21
CA VAL A 197 8.34 2.48 -10.03
C VAL A 197 8.43 1.62 -8.77
N PHE A 198 7.55 0.61 -8.58
CA PHE A 198 7.63 -0.31 -7.44
C PHE A 198 8.99 -1.00 -7.35
N VAL A 199 9.54 -1.36 -8.51
CA VAL A 199 10.83 -2.02 -8.63
C VAL A 199 12.00 -1.03 -8.48
N ASP A 200 11.89 0.18 -9.03
CA ASP A 200 12.95 1.18 -9.03
C ASP A 200 13.16 1.86 -7.66
N ILE A 201 12.15 1.89 -6.79
CA ILE A 201 12.25 2.43 -5.42
C ILE A 201 12.91 1.46 -4.42
N GLU A 202 13.53 0.38 -4.91
CA GLU A 202 14.37 -0.47 -4.07
C GLU A 202 15.70 0.25 -3.81
N PHE A 203 15.73 1.09 -2.77
CA PHE A 203 16.92 1.80 -2.33
C PHE A 203 17.87 0.83 -1.61
N THR A 204 19.01 0.51 -2.20
CA THR A 204 20.03 -0.34 -1.58
C THR A 204 21.08 0.52 -0.87
N GLY A 205 21.33 0.25 0.43
CA GLY A 205 22.57 0.68 1.10
C GLY A 205 22.42 1.49 2.40
N ASP A 206 21.27 2.14 2.65
CA ASP A 206 21.03 2.93 3.89
C ASP A 206 19.82 2.37 4.68
N PRO A 207 19.96 2.05 5.99
CA PRO A 207 18.85 1.57 6.82
C PRO A 207 17.64 2.51 6.89
N HIS A 208 17.84 3.84 6.86
CA HIS A 208 16.73 4.80 6.84
C HIS A 208 15.96 4.74 5.52
N GLN A 209 16.64 4.46 4.41
CA GLN A 209 16.02 4.31 3.09
C GLN A 209 15.31 2.95 2.95
N PHE A 210 15.79 1.92 3.66
CA PHE A 210 15.18 0.60 3.63
C PHE A 210 13.72 0.63 4.09
N GLU A 211 13.40 1.27 5.22
CA GLU A 211 12.00 1.39 5.67
C GLU A 211 11.20 2.39 4.83
N GLN A 212 11.87 3.41 4.28
CA GLN A 212 11.22 4.43 3.46
C GLN A 212 10.54 3.83 2.22
N LYS A 213 11.10 2.78 1.62
CA LYS A 213 10.52 2.11 0.45
C LYS A 213 9.10 1.60 0.71
N PHE A 214 8.80 1.13 1.93
CA PHE A 214 7.48 0.64 2.29
C PHE A 214 6.46 1.78 2.31
N ASN A 215 6.85 2.97 2.76
CA ASN A 215 5.99 4.16 2.69
C ASN A 215 5.65 4.52 1.24
N TYR A 216 6.60 4.38 0.32
CA TYR A 216 6.38 4.59 -1.11
C TYR A 216 5.54 3.49 -1.78
N ARG A 217 5.67 2.23 -1.34
CA ARG A 217 4.85 1.11 -1.84
C ARG A 217 3.42 1.13 -1.33
N ARG A 218 3.19 1.69 -0.14
CA ARG A 218 1.86 1.75 0.49
C ARG A 218 0.74 2.25 -0.45
N PRO A 219 0.85 3.40 -1.15
CA PRO A 219 -0.18 3.83 -2.10
C PRO A 219 -0.32 2.93 -3.32
N MET A 220 0.68 2.11 -3.66
CA MET A 220 0.65 1.23 -4.84
C MET A 220 -0.28 0.03 -4.66
N TYR A 221 -0.50 -0.46 -3.44
CA TYR A 221 -1.33 -1.65 -3.20
C TYR A 221 -2.82 -1.44 -3.54
N PRO A 222 -3.49 -0.35 -3.10
CA PRO A 222 -4.83 -0.03 -3.56
C PRO A 222 -4.93 0.13 -5.08
N ILE A 223 -3.92 0.75 -5.72
CA ILE A 223 -3.87 0.93 -7.17
C ILE A 223 -3.77 -0.43 -7.87
N LEU A 224 -2.86 -1.30 -7.43
CA LEU A 224 -2.70 -2.66 -7.99
C LEU A 224 -3.99 -3.46 -7.87
N ARG A 225 -4.69 -3.37 -6.73
CA ARG A 225 -6.00 -4.02 -6.54
C ARG A 225 -7.04 -3.49 -7.53
N TYR A 226 -7.12 -2.18 -7.73
CA TYR A 226 -8.04 -1.57 -8.68
C TYR A 226 -7.72 -1.95 -10.13
N MET A 227 -6.45 -1.90 -10.50
CA MET A 227 -5.95 -2.31 -11.82
C MET A 227 -6.27 -3.78 -12.09
N TRP A 228 -6.07 -4.66 -11.09
CA TRP A 228 -6.43 -6.07 -11.23
C TRP A 228 -7.94 -6.30 -11.43
N GLY A 229 -8.77 -5.46 -10.82
CA GLY A 229 -10.22 -5.47 -11.00
C GLY A 229 -10.70 -4.91 -12.35
N THR A 230 -9.81 -4.39 -13.19
CA THR A 230 -10.16 -3.71 -14.44
C THR A 230 -9.43 -4.33 -15.62
N ASP A 231 -10.17 -4.91 -16.58
CA ASP A 231 -9.64 -5.79 -17.63
C ASP A 231 -8.44 -5.22 -18.40
N THR A 232 -8.51 -3.97 -18.87
CA THR A 232 -7.44 -3.34 -19.67
C THR A 232 -6.11 -3.23 -18.93
N TYR A 233 -6.14 -2.97 -17.62
CA TYR A 233 -4.94 -2.95 -16.79
C TYR A 233 -4.49 -4.36 -16.42
N ARG A 234 -5.43 -5.25 -16.07
CA ARG A 234 -5.13 -6.64 -15.71
C ARG A 234 -4.44 -7.39 -16.83
N GLU A 235 -4.90 -7.25 -18.08
CA GLU A 235 -4.27 -7.91 -19.23
C GLU A 235 -2.84 -7.41 -19.44
N SER A 236 -2.56 -6.13 -19.25
CA SER A 236 -1.18 -5.62 -19.32
C SER A 236 -0.28 -6.22 -18.23
N ILE A 237 -0.78 -6.39 -17.01
CA ILE A 237 -0.02 -7.05 -15.93
C ILE A 237 0.24 -8.52 -16.29
N LYS A 238 -0.74 -9.21 -16.91
CA LYS A 238 -0.59 -10.58 -17.40
C LYS A 238 0.41 -10.67 -18.54
N ASP A 239 0.41 -9.74 -19.48
CA ASP A 239 1.41 -9.69 -20.56
C ASP A 239 2.84 -9.56 -20.02
N LEU A 240 3.04 -8.71 -18.99
CA LEU A 240 4.32 -8.59 -18.30
C LEU A 240 4.72 -9.90 -17.60
N ALA A 241 3.76 -10.62 -17.02
CA ALA A 241 3.98 -11.91 -16.38
C ALA A 241 4.31 -13.03 -17.39
N ASP A 242 3.60 -13.07 -18.51
CA ASP A 242 3.84 -14.02 -19.61
C ASP A 242 5.20 -13.79 -20.25
N TYR A 243 5.57 -12.53 -20.47
CA TYR A 243 6.92 -12.18 -20.91
C TYR A 243 7.97 -12.65 -19.89
N ALA A 244 7.71 -12.47 -18.59
CA ALA A 244 8.62 -12.93 -17.55
C ALA A 244 8.75 -14.47 -17.53
N SER A 245 7.65 -15.20 -17.70
CA SER A 245 7.65 -16.66 -17.74
C SER A 245 8.44 -17.21 -18.94
N LYS A 246 8.43 -16.53 -20.08
CA LYS A 246 9.20 -16.91 -21.27
C LYS A 246 10.69 -16.56 -21.18
N ASN A 247 11.07 -15.66 -20.27
CA ASN A 247 12.41 -15.07 -20.19
C ASN A 247 13.02 -15.19 -18.78
N LEU A 248 12.71 -16.27 -18.06
CA LEU A 248 13.20 -16.50 -16.68
C LEU A 248 14.73 -16.53 -16.58
N GLU A 249 15.40 -17.03 -17.62
CA GLU A 249 16.87 -17.19 -17.67
C GLU A 249 17.57 -16.03 -18.38
N ALA A 250 16.85 -14.94 -18.70
CA ALA A 250 17.44 -13.78 -19.34
C ALA A 250 18.51 -13.15 -18.42
N MET A 251 19.63 -12.70 -19.00
CA MET A 251 20.72 -12.04 -18.29
C MET A 251 20.21 -10.87 -17.42
N ASN A 252 19.26 -10.11 -17.95
CA ASN A 252 18.53 -9.08 -17.22
C ASN A 252 17.14 -9.62 -16.87
N PRO A 253 16.84 -9.86 -15.58
CA PRO A 253 15.55 -10.38 -15.17
C PRO A 253 14.39 -9.49 -15.65
N PRO A 254 13.33 -10.07 -16.25
CA PRO A 254 12.16 -9.35 -16.69
C PRO A 254 11.53 -8.51 -15.58
N LEU A 255 10.89 -7.39 -15.94
CA LEU A 255 10.31 -6.43 -14.99
C LEU A 255 9.38 -7.12 -13.98
N PHE A 256 8.45 -7.95 -14.45
CA PHE A 256 7.50 -8.63 -13.57
C PHE A 256 8.17 -9.65 -12.64
N LEU A 257 9.23 -10.33 -13.11
CA LEU A 257 10.00 -11.24 -12.26
C LEU A 257 10.72 -10.48 -11.14
N ARG A 258 11.28 -9.30 -11.43
CA ARG A 258 11.85 -8.39 -10.41
C ARG A 258 10.79 -7.94 -9.42
N PHE A 259 9.62 -7.53 -9.91
CA PHE A 259 8.48 -7.13 -9.09
C PHE A 259 8.05 -8.24 -8.12
N LEU A 260 7.81 -9.46 -8.61
CA LEU A 260 7.43 -10.59 -7.74
C LEU A 260 8.50 -10.90 -6.70
N ASN A 261 9.78 -10.88 -7.09
CA ASN A 261 10.88 -11.11 -6.16
C ASN A 261 10.93 -10.10 -5.03
N LEU A 262 10.68 -8.82 -5.33
CA LEU A 262 10.60 -7.75 -4.33
C LEU A 262 9.35 -7.89 -3.46
N LEU A 263 8.21 -8.22 -4.06
CA LEU A 263 6.95 -8.43 -3.34
C LEU A 263 7.06 -9.59 -2.33
N MET A 264 7.71 -10.69 -2.70
CA MET A 264 8.00 -11.80 -1.78
C MET A 264 9.01 -11.42 -0.69
N ASN A 265 10.06 -10.66 -1.01
CA ASN A 265 11.00 -10.15 -0.01
C ASN A 265 10.30 -9.27 1.02
N ASP A 266 9.45 -8.36 0.54
CA ASP A 266 8.65 -7.49 1.39
C ASP A 266 7.70 -8.30 2.27
N ALA A 267 7.01 -9.30 1.71
CA ALA A 267 6.13 -10.17 2.48
C ALA A 267 6.88 -10.89 3.62
N ILE A 268 8.05 -11.46 3.30
CA ILE A 268 8.92 -12.14 4.27
C ILE A 268 9.29 -11.17 5.41
N PHE A 269 9.88 -10.02 5.06
CA PHE A 269 10.35 -9.05 6.03
C PHE A 269 9.22 -8.47 6.88
N LEU A 270 8.16 -7.96 6.23
CA LEU A 270 7.10 -7.22 6.91
C LEU A 270 6.36 -8.07 7.93
N LEU A 271 6.08 -9.32 7.56
CA LEU A 271 5.31 -10.19 8.43
C LEU A 271 6.18 -10.80 9.54
N ASP A 272 7.47 -11.01 9.31
CA ASP A 272 8.43 -11.36 10.37
C ASP A 272 8.53 -10.25 11.43
N GLU A 273 8.71 -9.00 10.99
CA GLU A 273 8.75 -7.86 11.91
C GLU A 273 7.43 -7.68 12.65
N ALA A 274 6.28 -7.81 11.97
CA ALA A 274 4.97 -7.77 12.61
C ALA A 274 4.84 -8.82 13.73
N ILE A 275 5.25 -10.07 13.47
CA ILE A 275 5.25 -11.15 14.46
C ILE A 275 6.15 -10.81 15.66
N GLN A 276 7.35 -10.31 15.41
CA GLN A 276 8.30 -9.94 16.45
C GLN A 276 7.77 -8.80 17.33
N TYR A 277 7.23 -7.73 16.73
CA TYR A 277 6.66 -6.62 17.49
C TYR A 277 5.44 -7.04 18.30
N LEU A 278 4.52 -7.83 17.72
CA LEU A 278 3.36 -8.36 18.47
C LEU A 278 3.79 -9.21 19.66
N SER A 279 4.83 -10.04 19.51
CA SER A 279 5.39 -10.82 20.62
C SER A 279 5.98 -9.92 21.72
N LYS A 280 6.73 -8.88 21.35
CA LYS A 280 7.29 -7.90 22.31
C LYS A 280 6.19 -7.13 23.05
N ILE A 281 5.17 -6.67 22.32
CA ILE A 281 3.99 -6.00 22.88
C ILE A 281 3.29 -6.91 23.88
N LYS A 282 3.05 -8.17 23.51
CA LYS A 282 2.38 -9.14 24.38
C LYS A 282 3.15 -9.33 25.70
N ILE A 283 4.47 -9.49 25.63
CA ILE A 283 5.32 -9.62 26.82
C ILE A 283 5.17 -8.39 27.71
N GLN A 284 5.31 -7.18 27.15
CA GLN A 284 5.17 -5.94 27.91
C GLN A 284 3.76 -5.74 28.49
N GLN A 285 2.70 -6.15 27.79
CA GLN A 285 1.33 -6.13 28.30
C GLN A 285 1.18 -7.07 29.51
N ILE A 286 1.79 -8.26 29.48
CA ILE A 286 1.78 -9.21 30.60
C ILE A 286 2.56 -8.67 31.81
N GLU A 287 3.77 -8.12 31.59
CA GLU A 287 4.58 -7.50 32.65
C GLU A 287 3.79 -6.37 33.34
N LYS A 288 3.15 -5.51 32.54
CA LYS A 288 2.32 -4.41 33.03
C LYS A 288 1.12 -4.91 33.85
N ASP A 289 0.43 -5.95 33.36
CA ASP A 289 -0.75 -6.50 34.05
C ASP A 289 -0.43 -7.21 35.36
N ARG A 290 0.79 -7.75 35.48
CA ARG A 290 1.28 -8.37 36.72
C ARG A 290 1.74 -7.36 37.76
N GLY A 291 1.67 -6.06 37.46
CA GLY A 291 2.15 -5.00 38.34
C GLY A 291 3.68 -4.93 38.42
N GLU A 292 4.41 -5.59 37.51
CA GLU A 292 5.89 -5.58 37.54
C GLU A 292 6.42 -4.15 37.34
N TRP A 293 5.67 -3.32 36.60
CA TRP A 293 6.01 -1.92 36.32
C TRP A 293 5.82 -0.98 37.51
N ASP A 294 5.03 -1.37 38.52
CA ASP A 294 4.78 -0.52 39.69
C ASP A 294 5.97 -0.48 40.64
N SER A 295 6.85 -1.47 40.55
CA SER A 295 8.12 -1.55 41.29
C SER A 295 9.27 -0.77 40.62
N LEU A 296 9.08 -0.30 39.39
CA LEU A 296 10.10 0.42 38.64
C LEU A 296 10.20 1.88 39.08
N THR A 297 11.37 2.49 38.83
CA THR A 297 11.53 3.94 38.98
C THR A 297 10.62 4.69 38.01
N PRO A 298 10.22 5.94 38.30
CA PRO A 298 9.42 6.75 37.39
C PRO A 298 10.03 6.92 36.00
N GLU A 299 11.35 6.93 35.89
CA GLU A 299 12.09 7.00 34.62
C GLU A 299 11.97 5.69 33.84
N ALA A 300 12.25 4.54 34.48
CA ALA A 300 12.20 3.23 33.83
C ALA A 300 10.76 2.86 33.41
N ARG A 301 9.77 3.25 34.21
CA ARG A 301 8.36 3.10 33.84
C ARG A 301 8.00 3.93 32.60
N ARG A 302 8.43 5.20 32.54
CA ARG A 302 8.23 6.06 31.36
C ARG A 302 8.90 5.47 30.12
N GLU A 303 10.09 4.90 30.26
CA GLU A 303 10.80 4.24 29.15
C GLU A 303 10.04 3.00 28.66
N LYS A 304 9.55 2.14 29.57
CA LYS A 304 8.70 0.99 29.22
C LYS A 304 7.41 1.41 28.52
N GLU A 305 6.75 2.47 29.00
CA GLU A 305 5.54 3.03 28.38
C GLU A 305 5.82 3.58 26.98
N ALA A 306 6.90 4.35 26.81
CA ALA A 306 7.33 4.85 25.51
C ALA A 306 7.69 3.71 24.54
N GLY A 307 8.39 2.69 25.03
CA GLY A 307 8.73 1.49 24.26
C GLY A 307 7.48 0.73 23.78
N LEU A 308 6.48 0.57 24.63
CA LEU A 308 5.21 -0.07 24.27
C LEU A 308 4.48 0.70 23.16
N GLN A 309 4.42 2.03 23.27
CA GLN A 309 3.83 2.88 22.24
C GLN A 309 4.60 2.80 20.91
N MET A 310 5.94 2.80 20.96
CA MET A 310 6.79 2.65 19.78
C MET A 310 6.55 1.31 19.09
N PHE A 311 6.59 0.21 19.84
CA PHE A 311 6.31 -1.13 19.28
C PHE A 311 4.90 -1.20 18.71
N GLY A 312 3.91 -0.57 19.36
CA GLY A 312 2.54 -0.51 18.83
C GLY A 312 2.46 0.16 17.46
N GLN A 313 3.12 1.31 17.29
CA GLN A 313 3.17 2.01 15.99
C GLN A 313 3.86 1.18 14.91
N LEU A 314 5.00 0.55 15.25
CA LEU A 314 5.74 -0.32 14.33
C LEU A 314 4.94 -1.56 13.95
N ALA A 315 4.33 -2.26 14.92
CA ALA A 315 3.47 -3.41 14.67
C ALA A 315 2.32 -3.05 13.74
N ARG A 316 1.66 -1.90 13.99
CA ARG A 316 0.55 -1.41 13.17
C ARG A 316 0.96 -1.22 11.72
N PHE A 317 2.06 -0.52 11.47
CA PHE A 317 2.58 -0.30 10.13
C PHE A 317 2.86 -1.63 9.42
N HIS A 318 3.62 -2.52 10.06
CA HIS A 318 4.00 -3.81 9.49
C HIS A 318 2.79 -4.71 9.24
N ASN A 319 1.77 -4.71 10.11
CA ASN A 319 0.53 -5.45 9.92
C ASN A 319 -0.26 -4.94 8.71
N ILE A 320 -0.42 -3.61 8.56
CA ILE A 320 -1.10 -3.03 7.40
C ILE A 320 -0.40 -3.47 6.12
N MET A 321 0.91 -3.25 6.06
CA MET A 321 1.71 -3.57 4.88
C MET A 321 1.70 -5.07 4.58
N SER A 322 1.80 -5.94 5.59
CA SER A 322 1.72 -7.39 5.41
C SER A 322 0.39 -7.84 4.80
N ASN A 323 -0.74 -7.28 5.26
CA ASN A 323 -2.05 -7.61 4.69
C ASN A 323 -2.15 -7.15 3.23
N GLU A 324 -1.66 -5.94 2.91
CA GLU A 324 -1.65 -5.43 1.54
C GLU A 324 -0.79 -6.29 0.61
N THR A 325 0.41 -6.67 1.06
CA THR A 325 1.35 -7.51 0.30
C THR A 325 0.80 -8.92 0.05
N ILE A 326 0.29 -9.59 1.09
CA ILE A 326 -0.27 -10.94 0.95
C ILE A 326 -1.57 -10.91 0.14
N GLY A 327 -2.42 -9.90 0.33
CA GLY A 327 -3.60 -9.70 -0.51
C GLY A 327 -3.25 -9.50 -1.98
N THR A 328 -2.15 -8.81 -2.27
CA THR A 328 -1.61 -8.66 -3.63
C THR A 328 -1.20 -9.99 -4.24
N LEU A 329 -0.45 -10.81 -3.50
CA LEU A 329 -0.09 -12.16 -3.94
C LEU A 329 -1.35 -13.04 -4.16
N ALA A 330 -2.37 -12.91 -3.32
CA ALA A 330 -3.60 -13.68 -3.44
C ALA A 330 -4.37 -13.40 -4.74
N PHE A 331 -4.48 -12.14 -5.16
CA PHE A 331 -5.15 -11.87 -6.44
C PHE A 331 -4.24 -12.14 -7.64
N LEU A 332 -2.92 -11.90 -7.56
CA LEU A 332 -2.01 -12.21 -8.68
C LEU A 332 -2.01 -13.70 -9.01
N THR A 333 -1.98 -14.56 -7.98
CA THR A 333 -1.99 -16.02 -8.13
C THR A 333 -3.30 -16.57 -8.67
N SER A 334 -4.40 -15.78 -8.68
CA SER A 334 -5.69 -16.24 -9.20
C SER A 334 -5.67 -16.52 -10.71
N GLU A 335 -4.89 -15.74 -11.47
CA GLU A 335 -4.77 -15.90 -12.93
C GLU A 335 -3.32 -16.13 -13.40
N ILE A 336 -2.32 -15.60 -12.69
CA ILE A 336 -0.90 -15.85 -13.02
C ILE A 336 -0.45 -17.04 -12.18
N LYS A 337 -0.57 -18.26 -12.70
CA LYS A 337 -0.19 -19.49 -11.96
C LYS A 337 1.21 -20.00 -12.33
N SER A 338 1.50 -20.08 -13.63
CA SER A 338 2.72 -20.70 -14.20
C SER A 338 4.01 -20.20 -13.56
N LEU A 339 4.10 -18.90 -13.32
CA LEU A 339 5.29 -18.27 -12.77
C LEU A 339 5.55 -18.68 -11.32
N PHE A 340 4.51 -18.79 -10.49
CA PHE A 340 4.64 -19.17 -9.07
C PHE A 340 4.91 -20.65 -8.85
N VAL A 341 4.51 -21.52 -9.79
CA VAL A 341 4.75 -22.96 -9.70
C VAL A 341 6.03 -23.40 -10.41
N HIS A 342 6.70 -22.48 -11.09
CA HIS A 342 8.01 -22.73 -11.68
C HIS A 342 9.05 -23.02 -10.58
N PRO A 343 9.92 -24.04 -10.71
CA PRO A 343 10.87 -24.45 -9.67
C PRO A 343 11.70 -23.30 -9.06
N PHE A 344 12.08 -22.32 -9.88
CA PHE A 344 12.83 -21.14 -9.45
C PHE A 344 12.11 -20.29 -8.38
N LEU A 345 10.77 -20.23 -8.41
CA LEU A 345 9.98 -19.42 -7.46
C LEU A 345 9.18 -20.28 -6.48
N ALA A 346 8.78 -21.48 -6.88
CA ALA A 346 7.89 -22.36 -6.12
C ALA A 346 8.40 -22.62 -4.71
N GLU A 347 9.67 -23.01 -4.55
CA GLU A 347 10.24 -23.29 -3.23
C GLU A 347 10.16 -22.07 -2.31
N ARG A 348 10.46 -20.88 -2.84
CA ARG A 348 10.49 -19.64 -2.06
C ARG A 348 9.10 -19.20 -1.63
N ILE A 349 8.11 -19.25 -2.52
CA ILE A 349 6.72 -18.93 -2.13
C ILE A 349 6.17 -19.97 -1.16
N ILE A 350 6.46 -21.26 -1.36
CA ILE A 350 6.03 -22.34 -0.45
C ILE A 350 6.62 -22.15 0.95
N SER A 351 7.94 -21.96 1.06
CA SER A 351 8.58 -21.76 2.36
C SER A 351 8.03 -20.52 3.07
N MET A 352 7.78 -19.43 2.34
CA MET A 352 7.14 -18.23 2.90
C MET A 352 5.72 -18.53 3.41
N LEU A 353 4.87 -19.15 2.60
CA LEU A 353 3.48 -19.46 2.97
C LEU A 353 3.42 -20.44 4.15
N ASN A 354 4.22 -21.52 4.13
CA ASN A 354 4.28 -22.51 5.20
C ASN A 354 4.72 -21.85 6.51
N TYR A 355 5.78 -21.04 6.45
CA TYR A 355 6.34 -20.35 7.60
C TYR A 355 5.31 -19.44 8.27
N PHE A 356 4.58 -18.64 7.50
CA PHE A 356 3.57 -17.75 8.04
C PHE A 356 2.33 -18.48 8.53
N LEU A 357 1.87 -19.48 7.77
CA LEU A 357 0.74 -20.29 8.19
C LEU A 357 1.02 -20.98 9.53
N GLN A 358 2.22 -21.55 9.71
CA GLN A 358 2.66 -22.16 10.96
C GLN A 358 2.59 -21.20 12.16
N HIS A 359 2.93 -19.92 11.98
CA HIS A 359 2.83 -18.92 13.04
C HIS A 359 1.37 -18.53 13.36
N LEU A 360 0.48 -18.57 12.36
CA LEU A 360 -0.92 -18.14 12.51
C LEU A 360 -1.84 -19.26 13.03
N VAL A 361 -1.59 -20.52 12.67
CA VAL A 361 -2.47 -21.65 13.02
C VAL A 361 -1.82 -22.68 13.94
N GLY A 362 -0.48 -22.64 14.06
CA GLY A 362 0.29 -23.60 14.84
C GLY A 362 0.45 -23.21 16.31
N PRO A 363 1.33 -23.92 17.05
CA PRO A 363 1.49 -23.72 18.50
C PRO A 363 1.98 -22.31 18.88
N LYS A 364 2.65 -21.62 17.95
CA LYS A 364 3.16 -20.27 18.14
C LYS A 364 2.08 -19.18 18.05
N MET A 365 0.86 -19.49 17.58
CA MET A 365 -0.22 -18.51 17.43
C MET A 365 -0.55 -17.78 18.74
N GLY A 366 -0.34 -18.45 19.88
CA GLY A 366 -0.54 -17.86 21.20
C GLY A 366 0.34 -16.63 21.43
N ALA A 367 1.57 -16.60 20.91
CA ALA A 367 2.50 -15.47 21.06
C ALA A 367 2.01 -14.19 20.39
N LEU A 368 1.14 -14.31 19.39
CA LEU A 368 0.55 -13.19 18.63
C LEU A 368 -0.71 -12.62 19.30
N LYS A 369 -1.20 -13.25 20.37
CA LYS A 369 -2.43 -12.84 21.06
C LYS A 369 -2.17 -11.67 22.01
N VAL A 370 -2.20 -10.46 21.46
CA VAL A 370 -2.29 -9.18 22.18
C VAL A 370 -3.73 -8.88 22.63
N LYS A 371 -3.91 -7.90 23.52
CA LYS A 371 -5.22 -7.55 24.11
C LYS A 371 -6.25 -7.08 23.08
N ASP A 372 -5.87 -6.15 22.22
CA ASP A 372 -6.71 -5.57 21.18
C ASP A 372 -5.99 -5.68 19.84
N PHE A 373 -6.55 -6.46 18.91
CA PHE A 373 -5.99 -6.63 17.58
C PHE A 373 -6.19 -5.39 16.71
N SER A 374 -7.27 -4.62 16.95
CA SER A 374 -7.63 -3.46 16.15
C SER A 374 -6.67 -2.28 16.39
N GLU A 375 -6.15 -2.14 17.61
CA GLU A 375 -5.13 -1.14 17.97
C GLU A 375 -3.90 -1.21 17.06
N PHE A 376 -3.53 -2.44 16.66
CA PHE A 376 -2.34 -2.71 15.84
C PHE A 376 -2.68 -3.11 14.40
N ASP A 377 -3.91 -2.88 13.93
CA ASP A 377 -4.39 -3.31 12.61
C ASP A 377 -4.07 -4.80 12.29
N PHE A 378 -3.97 -5.65 13.31
CA PHE A 378 -3.65 -7.06 13.14
C PHE A 378 -4.92 -7.82 12.75
N LYS A 379 -4.99 -8.30 11.50
CA LYS A 379 -6.15 -9.01 10.94
C LYS A 379 -5.81 -10.47 10.64
N PRO A 380 -5.53 -11.31 11.67
CA PRO A 380 -5.07 -12.69 11.46
C PRO A 380 -6.05 -13.54 10.67
N GLN A 381 -7.36 -13.29 10.81
CA GLN A 381 -8.40 -14.02 10.07
C GLN A 381 -8.34 -13.73 8.57
N GLN A 382 -8.04 -12.49 8.19
CA GLN A 382 -7.88 -12.09 6.79
C GLN A 382 -6.57 -12.69 6.25
N LEU A 383 -5.48 -12.56 6.99
CA LEU A 383 -4.18 -13.07 6.60
C LEU A 383 -4.18 -14.59 6.37
N VAL A 384 -4.79 -15.37 7.28
CA VAL A 384 -4.99 -16.81 7.08
C VAL A 384 -5.83 -17.09 5.83
N SER A 385 -6.89 -16.31 5.61
CA SER A 385 -7.73 -16.43 4.42
C SER A 385 -6.93 -16.24 3.15
N ASP A 386 -6.15 -15.17 3.06
CA ASP A 386 -5.41 -14.82 1.83
C ASP A 386 -4.29 -15.82 1.57
N ILE A 387 -3.57 -16.27 2.60
CA ILE A 387 -2.59 -17.36 2.49
C ILE A 387 -3.27 -18.64 1.95
N CYS A 388 -4.43 -19.02 2.51
CA CYS A 388 -5.17 -20.19 2.04
C CYS A 388 -5.66 -20.01 0.59
N THR A 389 -6.09 -18.82 0.21
CA THR A 389 -6.47 -18.51 -1.19
C THR A 389 -5.28 -18.72 -2.13
N ILE A 390 -4.07 -18.31 -1.75
CA ILE A 390 -2.87 -18.55 -2.56
C ILE A 390 -2.63 -20.07 -2.74
N TYR A 391 -2.69 -20.86 -1.66
CA TYR A 391 -2.58 -22.31 -1.77
C TYR A 391 -3.64 -22.91 -2.68
N LEU A 392 -4.89 -22.45 -2.59
CA LEU A 392 -5.99 -22.93 -3.43
C LEU A 392 -5.78 -22.57 -4.90
N ASN A 393 -5.32 -21.35 -5.19
CA ASN A 393 -5.07 -20.89 -6.55
C ASN A 393 -3.98 -21.72 -7.26
N LEU A 394 -2.92 -22.06 -6.52
CA LEU A 394 -1.76 -22.81 -7.03
C LEU A 394 -1.92 -24.33 -6.86
N GLY A 395 -2.89 -24.77 -6.07
CA GLY A 395 -3.09 -26.16 -5.65
C GLY A 395 -3.61 -27.10 -6.73
N ASP A 396 -3.94 -26.59 -7.91
CA ASP A 396 -4.26 -27.40 -9.09
C ASP A 396 -3.00 -28.03 -9.71
N GLU A 397 -1.84 -27.38 -9.54
CA GLU A 397 -0.57 -27.75 -10.17
C GLU A 397 0.16 -28.85 -9.39
N GLU A 398 0.38 -30.00 -10.02
CA GLU A 398 0.99 -31.18 -9.36
C GLU A 398 2.38 -30.89 -8.79
N ASN A 399 3.20 -30.12 -9.52
CA ASN A 399 4.54 -29.76 -9.07
C ASN A 399 4.50 -28.91 -7.79
N PHE A 400 3.52 -28.02 -7.67
CA PHE A 400 3.33 -27.21 -6.47
C PHE A 400 2.97 -28.11 -5.28
N CYS A 401 1.95 -28.96 -5.44
CA CYS A 401 1.53 -29.92 -4.41
C CYS A 401 2.69 -30.83 -3.95
N ALA A 402 3.46 -31.38 -4.89
CA ALA A 402 4.60 -32.25 -4.58
C ALA A 402 5.77 -31.52 -3.91
N THR A 403 5.84 -30.19 -4.02
CA THR A 403 6.93 -29.39 -3.44
C THR A 403 6.58 -28.85 -2.06
N VAL A 404 5.31 -28.61 -1.75
CA VAL A 404 4.84 -28.16 -0.43
C VAL A 404 5.41 -28.98 0.75
N PRO A 405 5.38 -30.33 0.74
CA PRO A 405 5.84 -31.11 1.87
C PRO A 405 7.37 -31.22 1.96
N LYS A 406 8.10 -30.78 0.92
CA LYS A 406 9.58 -30.80 0.90
C LYS A 406 10.19 -29.68 1.74
N ASP A 407 9.41 -28.66 2.11
CA ASP A 407 9.85 -27.60 3.01
C ASP A 407 10.01 -28.11 4.45
N GLY A 408 11.19 -28.66 4.75
CA GLY A 408 11.51 -29.23 6.06
C GLY A 408 11.57 -28.23 7.22
N ARG A 409 11.49 -26.91 6.94
CA ARG A 409 11.58 -25.86 7.96
C ARG A 409 10.23 -25.59 8.63
N SER A 410 9.16 -25.48 7.85
CA SER A 410 7.87 -24.99 8.33
C SER A 410 6.69 -25.91 8.03
N TYR A 411 6.77 -26.76 7.02
CA TYR A 411 5.74 -27.77 6.80
C TYR A 411 5.72 -28.80 7.94
N SER A 412 4.51 -29.25 8.28
CA SER A 412 4.31 -30.46 9.10
C SER A 412 3.05 -31.18 8.65
N PRO A 413 2.94 -32.51 8.83
CA PRO A 413 1.74 -33.27 8.47
C PRO A 413 0.45 -32.75 9.13
N THR A 414 0.57 -32.00 10.23
CA THR A 414 -0.58 -31.44 10.95
C THR A 414 -0.93 -30.01 10.56
N LEU A 415 -0.08 -29.32 9.78
CA LEU A 415 -0.20 -27.89 9.48
C LEU A 415 -1.56 -27.59 8.82
N PHE A 416 -1.90 -28.30 7.75
CA PHE A 416 -3.15 -28.07 7.03
C PHE A 416 -4.38 -28.53 7.80
N ALA A 417 -4.28 -29.62 8.58
CA ALA A 417 -5.35 -30.02 9.48
C ALA A 417 -5.65 -28.94 10.54
N GLN A 418 -4.62 -28.28 11.07
CA GLN A 418 -4.76 -27.12 11.96
C GLN A 418 -5.38 -25.94 11.22
N THR A 419 -4.95 -25.65 9.98
CA THR A 419 -5.53 -24.61 9.13
C THR A 419 -7.03 -24.82 8.93
N VAL A 420 -7.48 -26.03 8.57
CA VAL A 420 -8.91 -26.34 8.41
C VAL A 420 -9.70 -26.09 9.70
N ARG A 421 -9.14 -26.44 10.86
CA ARG A 421 -9.77 -26.14 12.16
C ARG A 421 -9.88 -24.63 12.41
N VAL A 422 -8.84 -23.87 12.08
CA VAL A 422 -8.85 -22.41 12.20
C VAL A 422 -9.88 -21.80 11.25
N LEU A 423 -9.91 -22.19 9.97
CA LEU A 423 -10.88 -21.72 8.98
C LEU A 423 -12.33 -21.92 9.44
N LYS A 424 -12.64 -23.08 10.05
CA LYS A 424 -13.94 -23.35 10.68
C LYS A 424 -14.21 -22.39 11.85
N LYS A 425 -13.22 -22.17 12.72
CA LYS A 425 -13.34 -21.28 13.89
C LYS A 425 -13.55 -19.81 13.52
N ILE A 426 -12.94 -19.36 12.43
CA ILE A 426 -13.11 -17.98 11.91
C ILE A 426 -14.28 -17.86 10.93
N ASN A 427 -15.15 -18.88 10.85
CA ASN A 427 -16.38 -18.92 10.06
C ASN A 427 -16.19 -18.56 8.57
N LYS A 428 -15.15 -19.10 7.94
CA LYS A 428 -14.94 -18.92 6.48
C LYS A 428 -15.97 -19.73 5.67
N PRO A 429 -16.26 -19.32 4.42
CA PRO A 429 -17.24 -20.01 3.58
C PRO A 429 -16.97 -21.51 3.45
N GLY A 430 -18.04 -22.32 3.52
CA GLY A 430 -17.93 -23.79 3.53
C GLY A 430 -17.23 -24.37 2.29
N ASN A 431 -17.41 -23.75 1.12
CA ASN A 431 -16.71 -24.12 -0.11
C ASN A 431 -15.18 -23.97 0.02
N MET A 432 -14.69 -22.90 0.65
CA MET A 432 -13.26 -22.70 0.90
C MET A 432 -12.71 -23.77 1.84
N ILE A 433 -13.45 -24.11 2.89
CA ILE A 433 -13.05 -25.13 3.87
C ILE A 433 -12.95 -26.50 3.20
N VAL A 434 -13.94 -26.87 2.37
CA VAL A 434 -13.94 -28.14 1.63
C VAL A 434 -12.81 -28.19 0.60
N ALA A 435 -12.63 -27.11 -0.17
CA ALA A 435 -11.54 -27.02 -1.15
C ALA A 435 -10.17 -27.16 -0.47
N PHE A 436 -9.94 -26.48 0.66
CA PHE A 436 -8.67 -26.57 1.37
C PHE A 436 -8.45 -27.93 2.01
N SER A 437 -9.51 -28.59 2.49
CA SER A 437 -9.42 -29.97 2.99
C SER A 437 -9.04 -30.94 1.87
N SER A 438 -9.62 -30.77 0.69
CA SER A 438 -9.30 -31.60 -0.48
C SER A 438 -7.85 -31.39 -0.95
N LEU A 439 -7.39 -30.13 -0.95
CA LEU A 439 -6.00 -29.80 -1.24
C LEU A 439 -5.04 -30.43 -0.22
N ALA A 440 -5.41 -30.42 1.06
CA ALA A 440 -4.62 -31.02 2.12
C ALA A 440 -4.55 -32.55 2.08
N GLU A 441 -5.51 -33.22 1.43
CA GLU A 441 -5.44 -34.66 1.16
C GLU A 441 -4.59 -34.99 -0.06
N ARG A 442 -4.50 -34.05 -1.01
CA ARG A 442 -3.66 -34.18 -2.22
C ARG A 442 -2.17 -33.99 -1.93
N ILE A 443 -1.84 -33.12 -0.99
CA ILE A 443 -0.47 -32.78 -0.53
C ILE A 443 -0.06 -33.72 0.60
#